data_AF-A0A136WGX6-F1
#
_entry.id   AF-A0A136WGX6-F1
#
_cell.length_a   1.000
_cell.length_b   1.000
_cell.length_c   1.000
_cell.angle_alpha   90.00
_cell.angle_beta   90.00
_cell.angle_gamma   90.00
#
_symmetry.space_group_name_H-M   'P 1'
#
loop_
_entity.id
_entity.type
_entity.pdbx_description
1 polymer ?
#
loop_
_entity_poly.entity_id
_entity_poly.type
_entity_poly.pdbx_seq_one_letter_code
_entity_poly.pdbx_strand_id
1 'polypeptide(L)'
;MLTTKAIFERKISAFDAQVCVINGIEVMDENEFEEFSNNLLDDRTFIADRKEEMYIDSTRQIHGLLALNIDSGDGILIDSQGYDYPRYVAFMPNIKPYIDKQISIVAEQIIKESAENTSNGSWAIYFDEIEESHGLVVKENNGIGTLLLDELTSRDEIAEIEVLDDCFDMTIYLDYCSNLDEEIKPSQNMNM
;
A
#
# COMPACT_ATOMS: atom_id res chain seq x y z
N MET A 1 -12.41 23.27 13.26
CA MET A 1 -11.61 24.11 12.35
C MET A 1 -10.89 23.15 11.42
N LEU A 2 -10.92 23.35 10.10
CA LEU A 2 -10.17 22.50 9.16
C LEU A 2 -8.74 23.06 9.07
N THR A 3 -7.74 22.25 9.39
CA THR A 3 -6.33 22.64 9.45
C THR A 3 -5.48 21.66 8.65
N THR A 4 -4.43 22.15 8.00
CA THR A 4 -3.43 21.34 7.27
C THR A 4 -2.07 22.05 7.33
N LYS A 5 -1.00 21.33 7.01
CA LYS A 5 0.35 21.87 6.84
C LYS A 5 0.58 22.20 5.35
N ALA A 6 1.37 23.23 5.06
CA ALA A 6 1.67 23.64 3.67
C ALA A 6 3.02 24.33 3.58
N ILE A 7 3.71 24.13 2.46
CA ILE A 7 4.93 24.86 2.08
C ILE A 7 4.55 25.93 1.05
N PHE A 8 4.95 27.18 1.29
CA PHE A 8 4.60 28.31 0.42
C PHE A 8 5.79 28.72 -0.46
N GLU A 9 5.57 28.69 -1.77
CA GLU A 9 6.53 29.16 -2.76
C GLU A 9 6.40 30.66 -3.03
N ARG A 10 7.54 31.34 -3.19
CA ARG A 10 7.55 32.80 -3.43
C ARG A 10 7.60 33.11 -4.93
N LYS A 11 6.46 33.57 -5.48
CA LYS A 11 6.34 34.14 -6.85
C LYS A 11 6.83 33.21 -7.97
N ILE A 12 6.42 31.94 -7.93
CA ILE A 12 6.57 31.03 -9.08
C ILE A 12 5.61 31.41 -10.20
N SER A 13 5.97 31.13 -11.46
CA SER A 13 5.09 31.38 -12.62
C SER A 13 3.95 30.38 -12.74
N ALA A 14 4.19 29.13 -12.34
CA ALA A 14 3.23 28.04 -12.26
C ALA A 14 3.80 26.94 -11.35
N PHE A 15 2.94 26.10 -10.79
CA PHE A 15 3.37 24.84 -10.19
C PHE A 15 3.69 23.83 -11.30
N ASP A 16 4.80 23.12 -11.14
CA ASP A 16 5.22 22.02 -12.02
C ASP A 16 5.08 20.70 -11.25
N ALA A 17 3.84 20.34 -10.93
CA ALA A 17 3.54 19.11 -10.19
C ALA A 17 3.80 17.91 -11.10
N GLN A 18 4.65 16.99 -10.63
CA GLN A 18 4.95 15.74 -11.33
C GLN A 18 3.94 14.66 -10.92
N VAL A 19 3.59 13.77 -11.85
CA VAL A 19 2.91 12.53 -11.50
C VAL A 19 3.98 11.57 -10.99
N CYS A 20 3.77 11.02 -9.79
CA CYS A 20 4.71 10.11 -9.16
C CYS A 20 4.03 8.80 -8.78
N VAL A 21 4.79 7.71 -8.77
CA VAL A 21 4.39 6.41 -8.24
C VAL A 21 5.05 6.20 -6.89
N ILE A 22 4.28 5.73 -5.92
CA ILE A 22 4.81 5.27 -4.63
C ILE A 22 5.09 3.77 -4.79
N ASN A 23 6.36 3.41 -4.95
CA ASN A 23 6.77 2.01 -5.05
C ASN A 23 6.93 1.35 -3.67
N GLY A 24 6.94 2.18 -2.63
CA GLY A 24 7.29 1.75 -1.30
C GLY A 24 6.91 2.75 -0.23
N ILE A 25 6.52 2.25 0.93
CA ILE A 25 6.17 3.04 2.10
C ILE A 25 7.09 2.64 3.26
N GLU A 26 7.69 3.63 3.91
CA GLU A 26 8.36 3.50 5.19
C GLU A 26 7.42 4.05 6.26
N VAL A 27 6.89 3.18 7.10
CA VAL A 27 5.92 3.54 8.14
C VAL A 27 6.67 3.99 9.39
N MET A 28 6.36 5.19 9.89
CA MET A 28 7.04 5.82 11.01
C MET A 28 6.03 6.32 12.05
N ASP A 29 6.41 6.25 13.33
CA ASP A 29 5.71 7.01 14.38
C ASP A 29 6.05 8.52 14.33
N GLU A 30 5.38 9.34 15.16
CA GLU A 30 5.63 10.78 15.20
C GLU A 30 7.09 11.13 15.50
N ASN A 31 7.77 10.41 16.40
CA ASN A 31 9.15 10.73 16.79
C ASN A 31 10.13 10.38 15.68
N GLU A 32 9.97 9.21 15.06
CA GLU A 32 10.77 8.76 13.92
C GLU A 32 10.61 9.70 12.73
N PHE A 33 9.38 10.10 12.43
CA PHE A 33 9.11 11.04 11.34
C PHE A 33 9.61 12.45 11.63
N GLU A 34 9.48 12.94 12.87
CA GLU A 34 10.04 14.24 13.27
C GLU A 34 11.57 14.23 13.19
N GLU A 35 12.22 13.14 13.61
CA GLU A 35 13.67 12.95 13.46
C GLU A 35 14.06 12.98 11.98
N PHE A 36 13.39 12.19 11.14
CA PHE A 36 13.71 12.11 9.72
C PHE A 36 13.49 13.44 9.00
N SER A 37 12.34 14.07 9.23
CA SER A 37 11.96 15.33 8.57
C SER A 37 12.87 16.51 8.92
N ASN A 38 13.50 16.49 10.09
CA ASN A 38 14.46 17.51 10.52
C ASN A 38 15.91 17.26 10.06
N ASN A 39 16.22 16.05 9.55
CA ASN A 39 17.57 15.61 9.23
C ASN A 39 17.69 14.98 7.82
N LEU A 40 17.01 15.56 6.83
CA LEU A 40 16.96 15.04 5.43
C LEU A 40 18.30 15.01 4.67
N LEU A 41 19.38 15.55 5.25
CA LEU A 41 20.73 15.48 4.65
C LEU A 41 21.51 14.24 5.09
N ASP A 42 21.02 13.53 6.10
CA ASP A 42 21.68 12.38 6.66
C ASP A 42 21.28 11.11 5.90
N ASP A 43 22.22 10.17 5.81
CA ASP A 43 21.94 8.85 5.25
C ASP A 43 20.90 8.10 6.09
N ARG A 44 20.09 7.27 5.43
CA ARG A 44 19.05 6.45 6.04
C ARG A 44 19.13 5.03 5.49
N THR A 45 19.10 4.05 6.38
CA THR A 45 19.17 2.63 6.01
C THR A 45 18.02 2.22 5.10
N PHE A 46 16.78 2.62 5.41
CA PHE A 46 15.62 2.28 4.57
C PHE A 46 15.71 2.87 3.15
N ILE A 47 16.43 3.98 2.95
CA ILE A 47 16.69 4.55 1.62
C ILE A 47 17.82 3.77 0.94
N ALA A 48 18.89 3.47 1.68
CA ALA A 48 20.05 2.73 1.19
C ALA A 48 19.67 1.33 0.67
N ASP A 49 18.82 0.62 1.42
CA ASP A 49 18.41 -0.74 1.13
C ASP A 49 17.42 -0.82 -0.05
N ARG A 50 16.74 0.29 -0.36
CA ARG A 50 15.60 0.34 -1.31
C ARG A 50 15.84 1.27 -2.49
N LYS A 51 17.11 1.60 -2.80
CA LYS A 51 17.48 2.49 -3.91
C LYS A 51 16.92 2.04 -5.26
N GLU A 52 16.91 0.73 -5.51
CA GLU A 52 16.44 0.17 -6.78
C GLU A 52 14.93 0.35 -7.00
N GLU A 53 14.17 0.62 -5.93
CA GLU A 53 12.74 0.96 -6.01
C GLU A 53 12.52 2.41 -6.50
N MET A 54 13.54 3.27 -6.43
CA MET A 54 13.46 4.69 -6.82
C MET A 54 14.18 4.93 -8.13
N TYR A 55 13.42 5.29 -9.16
CA TYR A 55 13.94 5.55 -10.50
C TYR A 55 13.00 6.44 -11.31
N ILE A 56 13.49 6.92 -12.46
CA ILE A 56 12.66 7.58 -13.46
C ILE A 56 12.44 6.57 -14.59
N ASP A 57 11.18 6.29 -14.89
CA ASP A 57 10.82 5.31 -15.91
C ASP A 57 11.01 5.86 -17.34
N SER A 58 10.70 5.03 -18.35
CA SER A 58 10.78 5.44 -19.75
C SER A 58 9.80 6.56 -20.15
N THR A 59 8.74 6.77 -19.37
CA THR A 59 7.73 7.82 -19.56
C THR A 59 8.06 9.12 -18.83
N ARG A 60 9.19 9.15 -18.10
CA ARG A 60 9.66 10.23 -17.22
C ARG A 60 8.86 10.38 -15.93
N GLN A 61 8.10 9.37 -15.55
CA GLN A 61 7.42 9.30 -14.26
C GLN A 61 8.43 9.00 -13.15
N ILE A 62 8.29 9.69 -12.03
CA ILE A 62 9.15 9.48 -10.86
C ILE A 62 8.55 8.35 -10.03
N HIS A 63 9.33 7.30 -9.80
CA HIS A 63 9.03 6.25 -8.82
C HIS A 63 9.81 6.55 -7.55
N GLY A 64 9.11 6.64 -6.43
CA GLY A 64 9.66 7.10 -5.15
C GLY A 64 9.25 6.22 -3.97
N LEU A 65 9.89 6.48 -2.84
CA LEU A 65 9.48 5.98 -1.52
C LEU A 65 8.65 7.04 -0.80
N LEU A 66 7.73 6.62 0.06
CA LEU A 66 6.98 7.50 0.94
C LEU A 66 7.34 7.19 2.39
N ALA A 67 7.99 8.11 3.09
CA ALA A 67 8.00 8.08 4.55
C ALA A 67 6.64 8.57 5.05
N LEU A 68 5.91 7.73 5.79
CA LEU A 68 4.54 7.98 6.23
C LEU A 68 4.48 8.04 7.75
N ASN A 69 4.02 9.17 8.29
CA ASN A 69 3.72 9.30 9.71
C ASN A 69 2.31 8.77 10.00
N ILE A 70 2.22 7.73 10.83
CA ILE A 70 0.91 7.11 11.15
C ILE A 70 0.05 7.94 12.09
N ASP A 71 0.66 8.76 12.94
CA ASP A 71 -0.01 9.54 13.97
C ASP A 71 -0.63 10.81 13.40
N SER A 72 0.16 11.57 12.62
CA SER A 72 -0.30 12.81 11.98
C SER A 72 -0.96 12.58 10.61
N GLY A 73 -0.61 11.47 9.94
CA GLY A 73 -1.06 11.16 8.59
C GLY A 73 -0.33 11.94 7.48
N ASP A 74 0.68 12.73 7.83
CA ASP A 74 1.55 13.41 6.87
C ASP A 74 2.58 12.44 6.27
N GLY A 75 3.16 12.81 5.13
CA GLY A 75 4.23 12.03 4.53
C GLY A 75 5.27 12.88 3.81
N ILE A 76 6.40 12.25 3.47
CA ILE A 76 7.46 12.80 2.63
C ILE A 76 7.71 11.82 1.49
N LEU A 77 7.40 12.23 0.26
CA LEU A 77 7.75 11.49 -0.93
C LEU A 77 9.23 11.74 -1.27
N ILE A 78 9.96 10.68 -1.60
CA ILE A 78 11.42 10.66 -1.71
C ILE A 78 11.83 10.14 -3.10
N ASP A 79 12.71 10.89 -3.77
CA ASP A 79 13.54 10.43 -4.90
C ASP A 79 15.01 10.58 -4.49
N SER A 80 15.70 9.46 -4.27
CA SER A 80 17.09 9.48 -3.83
C SER A 80 18.09 9.68 -4.97
N GLN A 81 17.71 9.41 -6.22
CA GLN A 81 18.62 9.33 -7.38
C GLN A 81 19.90 8.51 -7.12
N GLY A 82 19.78 7.42 -6.36
CA GLY A 82 20.88 6.49 -6.05
C GLY A 82 21.72 6.85 -4.82
N TYR A 83 21.35 7.90 -4.08
CA TYR A 83 22.01 8.27 -2.82
C TYR A 83 21.36 7.56 -1.62
N ASP A 84 22.08 7.47 -0.50
CA ASP A 84 21.59 6.87 0.75
C ASP A 84 20.73 7.85 1.58
N TYR A 85 20.53 9.07 1.08
CA TYR A 85 19.72 10.12 1.69
C TYR A 85 18.64 10.60 0.69
N PRO A 86 17.58 11.27 1.16
CA PRO A 86 16.47 11.69 0.31
C PRO A 86 16.82 12.95 -0.50
N ARG A 87 17.53 12.76 -1.63
CA ARG A 87 18.06 13.86 -2.45
C ARG A 87 16.99 14.86 -2.91
N TYR A 88 15.82 14.35 -3.31
CA TYR A 88 14.63 15.15 -3.61
C TYR A 88 13.49 14.69 -2.71
N VAL A 89 12.78 15.67 -2.14
CA VAL A 89 11.64 15.42 -1.27
C VAL A 89 10.44 16.27 -1.67
N ALA A 90 9.25 15.72 -1.46
CA ALA A 90 8.00 16.48 -1.50
C ALA A 90 7.20 16.20 -0.23
N PHE A 91 6.80 17.27 0.47
CA PHE A 91 5.98 17.16 1.67
C PHE A 91 4.51 16.95 1.28
N MET A 92 3.90 15.90 1.81
CA MET A 92 2.57 15.41 1.47
C MET A 92 1.67 15.46 2.70
N PRO A 93 1.03 16.61 2.99
CA PRO A 93 0.21 16.75 4.19
C PRO A 93 -1.06 15.89 4.10
N ASN A 94 -1.42 15.20 5.19
CA ASN A 94 -2.60 14.33 5.29
C ASN A 94 -2.72 13.31 4.14
N ILE A 95 -1.61 12.68 3.74
CA ILE A 95 -1.61 11.69 2.67
C ILE A 95 -2.15 10.33 3.12
N LYS A 96 -2.06 9.99 4.41
CA LYS A 96 -2.47 8.68 4.95
C LYS A 96 -3.91 8.29 4.56
N PRO A 97 -4.95 9.14 4.70
CA PRO A 97 -6.30 8.77 4.31
C PRO A 97 -6.46 8.45 2.81
N TYR A 98 -5.62 9.02 1.95
CA TYR A 98 -5.60 8.66 0.53
C TYR A 98 -5.00 7.25 0.35
N ILE A 99 -3.87 6.97 1.01
CA ILE A 99 -3.23 5.64 0.99
C ILE A 99 -4.17 4.58 1.52
N ASP A 100 -4.72 4.77 2.73
CA ASP A 100 -5.67 3.84 3.36
C ASP A 100 -6.84 3.55 2.42
N LYS A 101 -7.36 4.58 1.74
CA LYS A 101 -8.44 4.40 0.77
C LYS A 101 -8.02 3.59 -0.46
N GLN A 102 -6.82 3.82 -1.00
CA GLN A 102 -6.34 3.02 -2.15
C GLN A 102 -6.17 1.55 -1.75
N ILE A 103 -5.55 1.29 -0.60
CA ILE A 103 -5.39 -0.07 -0.05
C ILE A 103 -6.75 -0.74 0.15
N SER A 104 -7.70 -0.04 0.77
CA SER A 104 -9.05 -0.55 1.04
C SER A 104 -9.82 -0.88 -0.25
N ILE A 105 -9.66 -0.10 -1.32
CA ILE A 105 -10.25 -0.38 -2.64
C ILE A 105 -9.68 -1.67 -3.23
N VAL A 106 -8.36 -1.85 -3.18
CA VAL A 106 -7.70 -3.06 -3.69
C VAL A 106 -8.10 -4.28 -2.88
N ALA A 107 -8.12 -4.17 -1.54
CA ALA A 107 -8.58 -5.25 -0.66
C ALA A 107 -10.04 -5.66 -0.96
N GLU A 108 -10.94 -4.69 -1.16
CA GLU A 108 -12.34 -4.98 -1.53
C GLU A 108 -12.45 -5.70 -2.88
N GLN A 109 -11.63 -5.32 -3.87
CA GLN A 109 -11.59 -6.00 -5.17
C GLN A 109 -11.11 -7.44 -5.04
N ILE A 110 -10.01 -7.67 -4.32
CA ILE A 110 -9.44 -9.00 -4.09
C ILE A 110 -10.45 -9.90 -3.37
N ILE A 111 -11.11 -9.42 -2.31
CA ILE A 111 -12.11 -10.19 -1.57
C ILE A 111 -13.30 -10.54 -2.45
N LYS A 112 -13.79 -9.57 -3.24
CA LYS A 112 -14.91 -9.82 -4.14
C LYS A 112 -14.56 -10.86 -5.19
N GLU A 113 -13.43 -10.71 -5.86
CA GLU A 113 -12.99 -11.63 -6.91
C GLU A 113 -12.76 -13.03 -6.36
N SER A 114 -12.10 -13.14 -5.21
CA SER A 114 -11.84 -14.43 -4.58
C SER A 114 -13.13 -15.12 -4.10
N ALA A 115 -14.08 -14.40 -3.48
CA ALA A 115 -15.37 -14.95 -3.05
C ALA A 115 -16.31 -15.32 -4.21
N GLU A 116 -16.18 -14.65 -5.37
CA GLU A 116 -16.94 -14.97 -6.58
C GLU A 116 -16.37 -16.18 -7.33
N ASN A 117 -15.07 -16.46 -7.22
CA ASN A 117 -14.39 -17.44 -8.06
C ASN A 117 -13.88 -18.69 -7.32
N THR A 118 -13.71 -18.65 -6.00
CA THR A 118 -13.33 -19.84 -5.22
C THR A 118 -14.48 -20.86 -5.15
N SER A 119 -14.13 -22.15 -5.22
CA SER A 119 -15.10 -23.26 -5.07
C SER A 119 -15.12 -23.87 -3.66
N ASN A 120 -14.12 -23.56 -2.84
CA ASN A 120 -13.90 -24.19 -1.54
C ASN A 120 -13.47 -23.20 -0.44
N GLY A 121 -13.43 -21.90 -0.73
CA GLY A 121 -13.01 -20.85 0.20
C GLY A 121 -11.51 -20.57 0.20
N SER A 122 -10.68 -21.34 -0.52
CA SER A 122 -9.25 -21.07 -0.67
C SER A 122 -8.99 -20.23 -1.92
N TRP A 123 -8.08 -19.26 -1.80
CA TRP A 123 -7.66 -18.39 -2.90
C TRP A 123 -6.22 -17.93 -2.71
N ALA A 124 -5.39 -18.10 -3.73
CA ALA A 124 -4.04 -17.54 -3.75
C ALA A 124 -3.99 -16.38 -4.74
N ILE A 125 -3.48 -15.22 -4.31
CA ILE A 125 -3.25 -14.06 -5.18
C ILE A 125 -1.78 -13.67 -5.16
N TYR A 126 -1.16 -13.64 -6.34
CA TYR A 126 0.27 -13.34 -6.48
C TYR A 126 0.53 -11.83 -6.53
N PHE A 127 1.71 -11.40 -6.09
CA PHE A 127 2.04 -9.98 -6.00
C PHE A 127 2.12 -9.29 -7.37
N ASP A 128 2.57 -10.01 -8.40
CA ASP A 128 2.57 -9.53 -9.78
C ASP A 128 1.14 -9.36 -10.33
N GLU A 129 0.24 -10.31 -10.02
CA GLU A 129 -1.18 -10.23 -10.34
C GLU A 129 -1.83 -8.99 -9.70
N ILE A 130 -1.43 -8.63 -8.47
CA ILE A 130 -1.93 -7.42 -7.81
C ILE A 130 -1.47 -6.16 -8.54
N GLU A 131 -0.21 -6.11 -8.95
CA GLU A 131 0.33 -4.97 -9.71
C GLU A 131 -0.36 -4.85 -11.08
N GLU A 132 -0.52 -5.95 -11.80
CA GLU A 132 -1.12 -5.98 -13.14
C GLU A 132 -2.63 -5.65 -13.13
N SER A 133 -3.37 -6.22 -12.17
CA SER A 133 -4.84 -6.13 -12.14
C SER A 133 -5.35 -4.92 -11.35
N HIS A 134 -4.61 -4.51 -10.31
CA HIS A 134 -5.04 -3.46 -9.37
C HIS A 134 -4.11 -2.24 -9.34
N GLY A 135 -2.96 -2.29 -10.02
CA GLY A 135 -2.02 -1.16 -10.11
C GLY A 135 -1.31 -0.85 -8.80
N LEU A 136 -1.28 -1.78 -7.85
CA LEU A 136 -0.64 -1.62 -6.55
C LEU A 136 0.63 -2.47 -6.48
N VAL A 137 1.79 -1.83 -6.31
CA VAL A 137 3.09 -2.52 -6.27
C VAL A 137 3.25 -3.19 -4.90
N VAL A 138 3.10 -4.51 -4.86
CA VAL A 138 3.30 -5.33 -3.65
C VAL A 138 4.63 -6.07 -3.76
N LYS A 139 5.48 -5.95 -2.74
CA LYS A 139 6.73 -6.68 -2.63
C LYS A 139 7.00 -7.00 -1.16
N GLU A 140 7.83 -8.00 -0.91
CA GLU A 140 8.36 -8.24 0.42
C GLU A 140 9.02 -6.97 0.97
N ASN A 141 8.68 -6.58 2.19
CA ASN A 141 9.28 -5.45 2.90
C ASN A 141 9.12 -4.06 2.24
N ASN A 142 8.21 -3.89 1.28
CA ASN A 142 8.00 -2.57 0.67
C ASN A 142 7.01 -1.66 1.43
N GLY A 143 6.43 -2.14 2.54
CA GLY A 143 5.44 -1.45 3.36
C GLY A 143 4.03 -1.42 2.78
N ILE A 144 3.88 -1.34 1.45
CA ILE A 144 2.58 -1.42 0.76
C ILE A 144 1.96 -2.81 0.98
N GLY A 145 2.76 -3.87 0.81
CA GLY A 145 2.31 -5.24 1.06
C GLY A 145 1.85 -5.47 2.50
N THR A 146 2.56 -4.89 3.46
CA THR A 146 2.16 -4.94 4.89
C THR A 146 0.83 -4.24 5.12
N LEU A 147 0.64 -3.03 4.58
CA LEU A 147 -0.64 -2.31 4.72
C LEU A 147 -1.80 -3.07 4.07
N LEU A 148 -1.58 -3.68 2.91
CA LEU A 148 -2.59 -4.51 2.26
C LEU A 148 -2.91 -5.77 3.06
N LEU A 149 -1.88 -6.45 3.60
CA LEU A 149 -2.06 -7.61 4.46
C LEU A 149 -2.86 -7.26 5.72
N ASP A 150 -2.54 -6.15 6.39
CA ASP A 150 -3.26 -5.68 7.57
C ASP A 150 -4.72 -5.36 7.24
N GLU A 151 -4.96 -4.67 6.12
CA GLU A 151 -6.32 -4.37 5.65
C GLU A 151 -7.10 -5.67 5.37
N LEU A 152 -6.53 -6.61 4.59
CA LEU A 152 -7.18 -7.89 4.27
C LEU A 152 -7.46 -8.71 5.54
N THR A 153 -6.50 -8.79 6.46
CA THR A 153 -6.63 -9.53 7.73
C THR A 153 -7.72 -8.95 8.63
N SER A 154 -8.01 -7.65 8.50
CA SER A 154 -9.06 -6.97 9.29
C SER A 154 -10.48 -7.20 8.79
N ARG A 155 -10.65 -7.85 7.63
CA ARG A 155 -11.93 -8.00 6.94
C ARG A 155 -12.71 -9.20 7.46
N ASP A 156 -13.99 -9.01 7.73
CA ASP A 156 -14.87 -10.04 8.30
C ASP A 156 -15.00 -11.28 7.38
N GLU A 157 -14.79 -11.10 6.07
CA GLU A 157 -14.82 -12.15 5.06
C GLU A 157 -13.65 -13.13 5.16
N ILE A 158 -12.50 -12.66 5.67
CA ILE A 158 -11.25 -13.41 5.73
C ILE A 158 -11.18 -14.20 7.03
N ALA A 159 -10.98 -15.52 6.90
CA ALA A 159 -10.77 -16.41 8.03
C ALA A 159 -9.28 -16.51 8.41
N GLU A 160 -8.40 -16.59 7.41
CA GLU A 160 -6.95 -16.74 7.59
C GLU A 160 -6.21 -16.24 6.35
N ILE A 161 -5.00 -15.73 6.54
CA ILE A 161 -4.06 -15.41 5.46
C ILE A 161 -2.68 -15.93 5.85
N GLU A 162 -2.06 -16.69 4.95
CA GLU A 162 -0.66 -17.04 4.99
C GLU A 162 0.11 -16.25 3.91
N VAL A 163 1.23 -15.64 4.28
CA VAL A 163 2.13 -14.99 3.33
C VAL A 163 3.16 -16.01 2.87
N LEU A 164 3.15 -16.31 1.58
CA LEU A 164 4.18 -17.12 0.92
C LEU A 164 5.15 -16.21 0.16
N ASP A 165 6.19 -16.78 -0.47
CA ASP A 165 7.30 -16.03 -1.06
C ASP A 165 6.86 -14.89 -2.00
N ASP A 166 5.80 -15.09 -2.80
CA ASP A 166 5.32 -14.13 -3.79
C ASP A 166 3.78 -14.01 -3.85
N CYS A 167 3.05 -14.52 -2.85
CA CYS A 167 1.59 -14.47 -2.85
C CYS A 167 0.99 -14.41 -1.44
N PHE A 168 -0.26 -13.95 -1.38
CA PHE A 168 -1.14 -14.18 -0.23
C PHE A 168 -1.99 -15.42 -0.49
N ASP A 169 -1.85 -16.44 0.34
CA ASP A 169 -2.74 -17.60 0.39
C ASP A 169 -3.82 -17.33 1.43
N MET A 170 -5.07 -17.18 0.97
CA MET A 170 -6.20 -16.72 1.78
C MET A 170 -7.24 -17.83 1.93
N THR A 171 -7.82 -17.89 3.12
CA THR A 171 -9.05 -18.64 3.40
C THR A 171 -10.18 -17.67 3.69
N ILE A 172 -11.28 -17.81 2.95
CA ILE A 172 -12.50 -17.00 3.04
C ILE A 172 -13.58 -17.81 3.73
N TYR A 173 -14.34 -17.19 4.61
CA TYR A 173 -15.52 -17.82 5.19
C TYR A 173 -16.52 -18.20 4.09
N LEU A 174 -16.95 -19.46 4.08
CA LEU A 174 -17.82 -20.02 3.03
C LEU A 174 -19.16 -19.27 2.90
N ASP A 175 -19.65 -18.65 3.97
CA ASP A 175 -20.89 -17.86 3.97
C ASP A 175 -20.82 -16.64 3.03
N TYR A 176 -19.60 -16.19 2.69
CA TYR A 176 -19.36 -15.10 1.74
C TYR A 176 -19.09 -15.59 0.31
N CYS A 177 -18.85 -16.88 0.12
CA CYS A 177 -18.50 -17.47 -1.17
C CYS A 177 -19.76 -17.80 -2.00
N SER A 178 -19.78 -17.40 -3.27
CA SER A 178 -20.96 -17.58 -4.13
C SER A 178 -20.89 -18.77 -5.08
N ASN A 179 -19.69 -19.31 -5.33
CA ASN A 179 -19.45 -20.37 -6.31
C ASN A 179 -18.98 -21.70 -5.68
N LEU A 180 -19.55 -22.08 -4.53
CA LEU A 180 -19.15 -23.29 -3.80
C LEU A 180 -19.52 -24.58 -4.53
N ASP A 181 -18.62 -25.56 -4.46
CA ASP A 181 -18.87 -26.94 -4.92
C ASP A 181 -20.07 -27.54 -4.17
N GLU A 182 -20.89 -28.34 -4.88
CA GLU A 182 -22.13 -28.89 -4.32
C GLU A 182 -21.92 -29.74 -3.06
N GLU A 183 -20.74 -30.36 -2.92
CA GLU A 183 -20.34 -31.16 -1.75
C GLU A 183 -19.94 -30.30 -0.53
N ILE A 184 -19.63 -29.02 -0.75
CA ILE A 184 -19.12 -28.07 0.26
C ILE A 184 -20.18 -27.04 0.66
N LYS A 185 -21.26 -26.89 -0.13
CA LYS A 185 -22.37 -26.00 0.21
C LYS A 185 -22.88 -26.29 1.62
N PRO A 186 -22.93 -25.29 2.52
CA PRO A 186 -23.53 -25.47 3.84
C PRO A 186 -24.96 -25.98 3.63
N SER A 187 -25.31 -27.08 4.29
CA SER A 187 -26.60 -27.72 4.14
C SER A 187 -27.71 -26.73 4.52
N GLN A 188 -28.31 -26.07 3.52
CA GLN A 188 -29.54 -25.31 3.68
C GLN A 188 -30.68 -26.30 3.85
N ASN A 189 -30.78 -26.91 5.03
CA ASN A 189 -31.96 -27.63 5.49
C ASN A 189 -31.98 -27.65 7.02
N MET A 190 -32.71 -26.71 7.60
CA MET A 190 -33.96 -27.05 8.29
C MET A 190 -34.77 -25.79 8.57
N ASN A 191 -35.85 -25.63 7.81
CA ASN A 191 -37.02 -24.87 8.25
C ASN A 191 -37.57 -25.50 9.54
N MET A 192 -37.68 -24.70 10.61
CA MET A 192 -38.90 -24.62 11.42
C MET A 192 -38.95 -23.33 12.22
#